data_AF-A0A2M9PYT0-F1
#
_entry.id   AF-A0A2M9PYT0-F1
#
_cell.length_a   1.000
_cell.length_b   1.000
_cell.length_c   1.000
_cell.angle_alpha   90.00
_cell.angle_beta   90.00
_cell.angle_gamma   90.00
#
_symmetry.space_group_name_H-M   'P 1'
#
loop_
_entity.id
_entity.type
_entity.pdbx_description
1 polymer ?
#
loop_
_entity_poly.entity_id
_entity_poly.type
_entity_poly.pdbx_seq_one_letter_code
_entity_poly.pdbx_strand_id
1 'polypeptide(L)'
;MDSIRYYVVQVDERYYQGEIDLLTFTDDEEQAFAFTDIVAANQLANKVNGIVLTREVSYKELEDFSAQYLVEYEALPKEERDTIESFCRNLSIGMFE
;
A
#
# COMPACT_ATOMS: atom_id res chain seq x y z
N MET A 1 1.36 13.77 18.28
CA MET A 1 1.95 13.63 16.94
C MET A 1 0.86 13.03 16.09
N ASP A 2 0.46 13.71 15.04
CA ASP A 2 -0.48 13.17 14.08
C ASP A 2 0.20 11.97 13.38
N SER A 3 -0.48 10.84 13.32
CA SER A 3 -0.02 9.62 12.67
C SER A 3 -1.19 8.92 12.01
N ILE A 4 -0.92 8.19 10.93
CA ILE A 4 -1.89 7.36 10.25
C ILE A 4 -1.75 5.96 10.79
N ARG A 5 -2.85 5.42 11.31
CA ARG A 5 -2.94 4.03 11.73
C ARG A 5 -3.56 3.21 10.62
N TYR A 6 -2.94 2.09 10.32
CA TYR A 6 -3.45 1.10 9.38
C TYR A 6 -3.23 -0.31 9.94
N TYR A 7 -3.85 -1.28 9.31
CA TYR A 7 -3.84 -2.67 9.74
C TYR A 7 -3.47 -3.56 8.57
N VAL A 8 -2.64 -4.57 8.81
CA VAL A 8 -2.30 -5.61 7.83
C VAL A 8 -2.68 -6.96 8.41
N VAL A 9 -3.05 -7.91 7.55
CA VAL A 9 -3.36 -9.28 7.96
C VAL A 9 -2.17 -10.17 7.66
N GLN A 10 -1.63 -10.80 8.70
CA GLN A 10 -0.53 -11.75 8.62
C GLN A 10 -1.05 -13.18 8.77
N VAL A 11 -0.58 -14.09 7.93
CA VAL A 11 -0.85 -15.53 7.99
C VAL A 11 0.51 -16.23 8.02
N ASP A 12 0.80 -16.93 9.12
CA ASP A 12 2.12 -17.48 9.42
C ASP A 12 3.22 -16.40 9.30
N GLU A 13 4.14 -16.54 8.35
CA GLU A 13 5.25 -15.60 8.09
C GLU A 13 4.99 -14.66 6.90
N ARG A 14 3.75 -14.62 6.39
CA ARG A 14 3.38 -13.86 5.17
C ARG A 14 2.26 -12.87 5.42
N TYR A 15 2.11 -11.92 4.52
CA TYR A 15 1.06 -10.90 4.56
C TYR A 15 0.05 -11.11 3.44
N TYR A 16 -1.21 -10.77 3.73
CA TYR A 16 -2.27 -10.77 2.73
C TYR A 16 -2.06 -9.65 1.70
N GLN A 17 -2.05 -9.98 0.41
CA GLN A 17 -1.75 -9.03 -0.67
C GLN A 17 -3.01 -8.39 -1.31
N GLY A 18 -4.19 -8.98 -1.14
CA GLY A 18 -5.47 -8.32 -1.48
C GLY A 18 -5.79 -8.05 -2.96
N GLU A 19 -4.91 -8.41 -3.90
CA GLU A 19 -5.12 -8.08 -5.32
C GLU A 19 -6.00 -9.06 -6.11
N ILE A 20 -6.10 -10.34 -5.71
CA ILE A 20 -6.64 -11.39 -6.60
C ILE A 20 -7.64 -12.33 -5.91
N ASP A 21 -7.33 -12.83 -4.71
CA ASP A 21 -8.19 -13.75 -3.95
C ASP A 21 -7.80 -13.74 -2.45
N LEU A 22 -8.54 -14.48 -1.62
CA LEU A 22 -8.23 -14.73 -0.21
C LEU A 22 -6.92 -15.53 0.00
N LEU A 23 -6.34 -16.11 -1.05
CA LEU A 23 -5.15 -16.96 -0.99
C LEU A 23 -3.87 -16.30 -1.53
N THR A 24 -3.91 -15.02 -1.90
CA THR A 24 -2.73 -14.29 -2.37
C THR A 24 -1.99 -13.68 -1.20
N PHE A 25 -0.75 -14.13 -1.00
CA PHE A 25 0.13 -13.67 0.07
C PHE A 25 1.48 -13.25 -0.47
N THR A 26 2.10 -12.31 0.24
CA THR A 26 3.45 -11.79 -0.04
C THR A 26 4.32 -11.91 1.20
N ASP A 27 5.60 -12.16 1.03
CA ASP A 27 6.59 -12.14 2.12
C ASP A 27 7.06 -10.69 2.43
N ASP A 28 6.63 -9.70 1.62
CA ASP A 28 6.97 -8.28 1.75
C ASP A 28 5.82 -7.49 2.41
N GLU A 29 6.08 -6.85 3.55
CA GLU A 29 5.07 -6.04 4.25
C GLU A 29 4.65 -4.80 3.42
N GLU A 30 5.54 -4.23 2.60
CA GLU A 30 5.22 -3.05 1.77
C GLU A 30 4.23 -3.38 0.65
N GLN A 31 4.17 -4.66 0.25
CA GLN A 31 3.18 -5.16 -0.71
C GLN A 31 1.91 -5.69 -0.04
N ALA A 32 1.83 -5.65 1.30
CA ALA A 32 0.65 -6.10 2.02
C ALA A 32 -0.54 -5.15 1.79
N PHE A 33 -1.73 -5.71 1.69
CA PHE A 33 -2.95 -4.93 1.64
C PHE A 33 -3.18 -4.23 2.99
N ALA A 34 -3.25 -2.90 2.95
CA ALA A 34 -3.48 -2.07 4.12
C ALA A 34 -4.96 -1.75 4.32
N PHE A 35 -5.47 -2.05 5.50
CA PHE A 35 -6.82 -1.69 5.95
C PHE A 35 -6.78 -0.43 6.81
N THR A 36 -7.76 0.46 6.63
CA THR A 36 -7.98 1.62 7.51
C THR A 36 -9.01 1.33 8.61
N ASP A 37 -9.85 0.31 8.41
CA ASP A 37 -10.83 -0.16 9.39
C ASP A 37 -10.39 -1.50 10.01
N ILE A 38 -10.23 -1.49 11.34
CA ILE A 38 -9.85 -2.67 12.12
C ILE A 38 -10.91 -3.78 12.05
N VAL A 39 -12.19 -3.44 11.86
CA VAL A 39 -13.28 -4.42 11.77
C VAL A 39 -13.14 -5.22 10.48
N ALA A 40 -12.90 -4.54 9.36
CA ALA A 40 -12.65 -5.19 8.07
C ALA A 40 -11.39 -6.09 8.12
N ALA A 41 -10.31 -5.62 8.73
CA ALA A 41 -9.09 -6.41 8.90
C ALA A 41 -9.34 -7.68 9.74
N ASN A 42 -10.09 -7.56 10.85
CA ASN A 42 -10.43 -8.71 11.69
C ASN A 42 -11.34 -9.71 10.97
N GLN A 43 -12.31 -9.25 10.19
CA GLN A 43 -13.17 -10.13 9.39
C GLN A 43 -12.36 -10.93 8.39
N LEU A 44 -11.37 -10.30 7.75
CA LEU A 44 -10.48 -11.01 6.83
C LEU A 44 -9.59 -12.00 7.59
N ALA A 45 -8.92 -11.56 8.66
CA ALA A 45 -8.05 -12.41 9.47
C ALA A 45 -8.77 -13.69 9.93
N ASN A 46 -10.03 -13.57 10.37
CA ASN A 46 -10.84 -14.74 10.72
C ASN A 46 -11.12 -15.68 9.53
N LYS A 47 -11.26 -15.16 8.31
CA LYS A 47 -11.48 -15.98 7.11
C LYS A 47 -10.23 -16.74 6.69
N VAL A 48 -9.07 -16.10 6.79
CA VAL A 48 -7.78 -16.65 6.34
C VAL A 48 -6.99 -17.31 7.47
N ASN A 49 -7.57 -17.44 8.66
CA ASN A 49 -6.91 -17.89 9.89
C ASN A 49 -5.62 -17.12 10.21
N GLY A 50 -5.63 -15.81 9.94
CA GLY A 50 -4.52 -14.90 10.20
C GLY A 50 -4.67 -14.11 11.49
N ILE A 51 -3.72 -13.22 11.71
CA ILE A 51 -3.70 -12.23 12.79
C ILE A 51 -3.66 -10.82 12.19
N VAL A 52 -4.26 -9.86 12.88
CA VAL A 52 -4.19 -8.45 12.49
C VAL A 52 -3.01 -7.79 13.19
N LEU A 53 -2.11 -7.20 12.41
CA LEU A 53 -1.06 -6.34 12.92
C LEU A 53 -1.48 -4.88 12.80
N THR A 54 -1.28 -4.11 13.86
CA THR A 54 -1.48 -2.66 13.84
C THR A 54 -0.17 -1.98 13.47
N ARG A 55 -0.21 -1.13 12.46
CA ARG A 55 0.91 -0.31 12.03
C ARG A 55 0.54 1.17 12.17
N GLU A 56 1.56 1.96 12.43
CA GLU A 56 1.42 3.39 12.60
C GLU A 56 2.58 4.07 11.88
N VAL A 57 2.26 5.04 11.05
CA VAL A 57 3.24 5.86 10.33
C VAL A 57 2.98 7.32 10.66
N SER A 58 4.02 8.03 11.08
CA SER A 58 3.92 9.45 11.36
C SER A 58 3.90 10.27 10.06
N TYR A 59 3.27 11.45 10.09
CA TYR A 59 3.33 12.35 8.92
C TYR A 59 4.76 12.77 8.56
N LYS A 60 5.66 12.78 9.54
CA LYS A 60 7.07 13.04 9.30
C LYS A 60 7.72 11.91 8.50
N GLU A 61 7.47 10.66 8.87
CA GLU A 61 7.96 9.51 8.10
C GLU A 61 7.40 9.53 6.68
N LEU A 62 6.12 9.86 6.50
CA LEU A 62 5.53 10.02 5.16
C LEU A 62 6.17 11.14 4.34
N GLU A 63 6.52 12.27 4.98
CA GLU A 63 7.24 13.36 4.31
C GLU A 63 8.65 12.93 3.89
N ASP A 64 9.37 12.23 4.78
CA ASP A 64 10.69 11.68 4.50
C ASP A 64 10.64 10.66 3.34
N PHE A 65 9.64 9.76 3.33
CA PHE A 65 9.40 8.83 2.22
C PHE A 65 9.07 9.56 0.92
N SER A 66 8.20 10.57 0.96
CA SER A 66 7.86 11.37 -0.22
C SER A 66 9.09 12.07 -0.81
N ALA A 67 10.00 12.56 0.03
CA ALA A 67 11.23 13.19 -0.43
C ALA A 67 12.16 12.17 -1.09
N GLN A 68 12.27 10.96 -0.52
CA GLN A 68 13.06 9.88 -1.10
C GLN A 68 12.51 9.45 -2.47
N TYR A 69 11.21 9.18 -2.58
CA TYR A 69 10.60 8.74 -3.83
C TYR A 69 10.67 9.81 -4.94
N LEU A 70 10.63 11.10 -4.58
CA LEU A 70 10.85 12.18 -5.55
C LEU A 70 12.26 12.10 -6.17
N VAL A 71 13.28 11.86 -5.35
CA VAL A 71 14.66 11.71 -5.84
C VAL A 71 14.78 10.49 -6.76
N GLU A 72 14.16 9.37 -6.39
CA GLU A 72 14.13 8.16 -7.22
C GLU A 72 13.43 8.40 -8.55
N TYR A 73 12.29 9.09 -8.53
CA TYR A 73 11.57 9.49 -9.75
C TYR A 73 12.40 10.42 -10.63
N GLU A 74 13.04 11.44 -10.06
CA GLU A 74 13.89 12.38 -10.82
C GLU A 74 15.14 11.71 -11.41
N ALA A 75 15.62 10.63 -10.80
CA ALA A 75 16.71 9.82 -11.32
C ALA A 75 16.31 8.94 -12.52
N LEU A 76 15.02 8.72 -12.77
CA LEU A 76 14.55 7.95 -13.92
C LEU A 76 14.85 8.68 -15.25
N PRO A 77 15.16 7.92 -16.32
CA PRO A 77 15.23 8.45 -17.67
C PRO A 77 13.96 9.21 -18.04
N LYS A 78 14.11 10.26 -18.86
CA LYS A 78 12.99 11.09 -19.27
C LYS A 78 11.85 10.27 -19.91
N GLU A 79 12.19 9.28 -20.73
CA GLU A 79 11.21 8.42 -21.41
C GLU A 79 10.33 7.63 -20.43
N GLU A 80 10.92 7.13 -19.33
CA GLU A 80 10.19 6.41 -18.28
C GLU A 80 9.27 7.36 -17.50
N ARG A 81 9.78 8.57 -17.19
CA ARG A 81 8.96 9.61 -16.55
C ARG A 81 7.77 10.05 -17.41
N ASP A 82 7.99 10.35 -18.68
CA ASP A 82 6.94 10.71 -19.64
C ASP A 82 5.88 9.59 -19.75
N THR A 83 6.30 8.32 -19.69
CA THR A 83 5.38 7.17 -19.70
C THR A 83 4.52 7.13 -18.44
N ILE A 84 5.11 7.31 -17.25
CA ILE A 84 4.39 7.37 -15.97
C ILE A 84 3.40 8.54 -15.98
N GLU A 85 3.83 9.73 -16.40
CA GLU A 85 2.98 10.93 -16.44
C GLU A 85 1.80 10.76 -17.40
N SER A 86 2.02 10.17 -18.57
CA SER A 86 0.98 9.86 -19.55
C SER A 86 -0.04 8.88 -18.97
N PHE A 87 0.41 7.82 -18.31
CA PHE A 87 -0.45 6.86 -17.63
C PHE A 87 -1.31 7.51 -16.54
N CYS A 88 -0.71 8.30 -15.65
CA CYS A 88 -1.43 8.99 -14.58
C CYS A 88 -2.46 9.99 -15.12
N ARG A 89 -2.14 10.69 -16.21
CA ARG A 89 -3.08 11.59 -16.89
C ARG A 89 -4.30 10.84 -17.42
N ASN A 90 -4.10 9.67 -18.02
CA ASN A 90 -5.18 8.84 -18.56
C ASN A 90 -6.07 8.27 -17.44
N LEU A 91 -5.49 7.82 -16.34
CA LEU A 91 -6.26 7.38 -15.15
C LEU A 91 -7.12 8.50 -14.59
N SER A 92 -6.58 9.72 -14.49
CA SER A 92 -7.31 10.88 -13.99
C SER A 92 -8.50 11.23 -14.88
N ILE A 93 -8.39 11.04 -16.20
CA ILE A 93 -9.49 11.27 -17.15
C ILE A 93 -10.59 10.21 -16.99
N GLY A 94 -10.22 8.94 -16.81
CA GLY A 94 -11.18 7.84 -16.66
C GLY A 94 -11.92 7.78 -15.31
N MET A 95 -11.51 8.56 -14.31
CA MET A 95 -12.19 8.64 -13.00
C MET A 95 -13.34 9.67 -12.95
N PHE A 96 -13.51 10.48 -14.00
CA PHE A 96 -14.58 11.50 -14.09
C PHE A 96 -15.64 11.19 -15.16
N GLU A 97 -15.67 9.98 -15.73
CA GLU A 97 -16.73 9.48 -16.63
C GLU A 97 -17.76 8.61 -15.90
#